data_AF-A0A8S9DZL0-F1
#
_entry.id   AF-A0A8S9DZL0-F1
#
_cell.length_a   1.000
_cell.length_b   1.000
_cell.length_c   1.000
_cell.angle_alpha   90.00
_cell.angle_beta   90.00
_cell.angle_gamma   90.00
#
_symmetry.space_group_name_H-M   'P 1'
#
loop_
_entity.id
_entity.type
_entity.pdbx_description
1 polymer ?
#
loop_
_entity_poly.entity_id
_entity_poly.type
_entity_poly.pdbx_seq_one_letter_code
_entity_poly.pdbx_strand_id
1 'polypeptide(L)'
;MVLNNVAWVGRLTGPKGEIAWRIISEVAPQFPKTVFTIVGGPVTERFRAAAGHNVHLQDFVSDVDAVYRASDLVIGAGRVAIEAMQLGRPVIAVGENRYIGPVDGTTIALAKATNFGDCDRLHPFDTAAMIRDLKRLASGAMALPVGDYPGYLDDYRLNHVYPRVMAVYREALVDAALQPFAEVPVLTYHRVLTERPAGSRFNIYVTVDELEQQMLSLKQRGFQFVTFRDIADGVRPKKPVILSFDDGYEDNHRNLLPLLKKHAARAVIYVLGDRTITDNHWDIAQGEPAAALMSDEQLLECHRSGLVEIGAHGMTHRKLTQLDVAALGNDVSASKTALESLIGDEVVSFAYPYGVYADREVAAVRSAGYLFGVGTVNGPVRMADDRMRVRRITMFPGTDRLQFRKKTSGWYLRYCRLKGKDF
;
A
#
# COMPACT_ATOMS: atom_id res chain seq x y z
N MET A 1 4.30 4.77 -41.99
CA MET A 1 5.56 5.42 -41.57
C MET A 1 6.66 4.97 -42.51
N VAL A 2 7.62 5.83 -42.86
CA VAL A 2 8.79 5.37 -43.63
C VAL A 2 9.75 4.72 -42.64
N LEU A 3 10.05 3.42 -42.81
CA LEU A 3 10.98 2.68 -41.96
C LEU A 3 12.41 2.80 -42.53
N ASN A 4 13.09 3.90 -42.21
CA ASN A 4 14.48 4.09 -42.61
C ASN A 4 15.44 3.51 -41.57
N ASN A 5 15.14 3.72 -40.28
CA ASN A 5 15.99 3.31 -39.17
C ASN A 5 15.21 2.46 -38.15
N VAL A 6 15.66 1.23 -37.95
CA VAL A 6 15.15 0.33 -36.91
C VAL A 6 16.27 0.10 -35.89
N ALA A 7 16.00 0.36 -34.62
CA ALA A 7 16.93 -0.01 -33.55
C ALA A 7 16.50 -1.30 -32.88
N TRP A 8 17.47 -2.18 -32.62
CA TRP A 8 17.35 -3.21 -31.59
C TRP A 8 18.29 -2.85 -30.45
N VAL A 9 17.78 -2.87 -29.21
CA VAL A 9 18.59 -2.61 -28.03
C VAL A 9 18.45 -3.77 -27.05
N GLY A 10 19.57 -4.38 -26.67
CA GLY A 10 19.55 -5.49 -25.73
C GLY A 10 20.92 -6.13 -25.51
N ARG A 11 20.98 -7.17 -24.67
CA ARG A 11 22.21 -7.94 -24.47
C ARG A 11 22.44 -8.85 -25.68
N LEU A 12 23.66 -8.84 -26.23
CA LEU A 12 24.07 -9.73 -27.33
C LEU A 12 24.48 -11.14 -26.85
N THR A 13 24.18 -11.47 -25.60
CA THR A 13 24.46 -12.76 -24.97
C THR A 13 23.18 -13.46 -24.54
N GLY A 14 23.21 -14.79 -24.45
CA GLY A 14 22.08 -15.59 -24.01
C GLY A 14 20.88 -15.51 -24.96
N PRO A 15 19.65 -15.74 -24.48
CA PRO A 15 18.46 -15.79 -25.34
C PRO A 15 18.21 -14.52 -26.16
N LYS A 16 18.45 -13.34 -25.57
CA LYS A 16 18.34 -12.05 -26.29
C LYS A 16 19.38 -11.91 -27.40
N GLY A 17 20.58 -12.47 -27.21
CA GLY A 17 21.61 -12.53 -28.25
C GLY A 17 21.20 -13.39 -29.44
N GLU A 18 20.49 -14.49 -29.22
CA GLU A 18 19.94 -15.31 -30.30
C GLU A 18 18.88 -14.56 -31.12
N ILE A 19 18.04 -13.75 -30.46
CA ILE A 19 17.09 -12.88 -31.16
C ILE A 19 17.80 -11.81 -31.97
N ALA A 20 18.81 -11.14 -31.39
CA ALA A 20 19.63 -10.18 -32.13
C ALA A 20 20.27 -10.83 -33.36
N TRP A 21 20.77 -12.06 -33.20
CA TRP A 21 21.37 -12.81 -34.29
C TRP A 21 20.35 -13.08 -35.40
N ARG A 22 19.14 -13.54 -35.06
CA ARG A 22 18.04 -13.73 -36.04
C ARG A 22 17.64 -12.43 -36.72
N ILE A 23 17.61 -11.31 -36.01
CA ILE A 23 17.33 -10.00 -36.61
C ILE A 23 18.39 -9.67 -37.66
N ILE A 24 19.67 -9.90 -37.34
CA ILE A 24 20.79 -9.62 -38.23
C ILE A 24 20.79 -10.56 -39.44
N SER A 25 20.64 -11.87 -39.23
CA SER A 25 20.85 -12.90 -40.25
C SER A 25 19.61 -13.22 -41.09
N GLU A 26 18.40 -13.07 -40.52
CA GLU A 26 17.15 -13.48 -41.17
C GLU A 26 16.24 -12.28 -41.49
N VAL A 27 16.17 -11.27 -40.62
CA VAL A 27 15.22 -10.15 -40.77
C VAL A 27 15.81 -9.02 -41.62
N ALA A 28 16.95 -8.46 -41.23
CA ALA A 28 17.57 -7.30 -41.90
C ALA A 28 17.80 -7.49 -43.41
N PRO A 29 18.19 -8.68 -43.92
CA PRO A 29 18.35 -8.92 -45.36
C PRO A 29 17.06 -8.75 -46.18
N GLN A 30 15.89 -8.87 -45.55
CA GLN A 30 14.58 -8.68 -46.20
C GLN A 30 14.23 -7.20 -46.42
N PHE A 31 15.00 -6.27 -45.86
CA PHE A 31 14.74 -4.83 -45.87
C PHE A 31 16.01 -4.03 -46.27
N PRO A 32 16.50 -4.16 -47.52
CA PRO A 32 17.79 -3.59 -47.94
C PRO A 32 17.85 -2.06 -47.90
N LYS A 33 16.71 -1.37 -47.81
CA LYS A 33 16.61 0.10 -47.70
C LYS A 33 16.52 0.61 -46.25
N THR A 34 16.42 -0.31 -45.28
CA THR A 34 16.26 0.02 -43.86
C THR A 34 17.56 -0.30 -43.14
N VAL A 35 18.08 0.67 -42.39
CA VAL A 35 19.25 0.50 -41.53
C VAL A 35 18.81 -0.10 -40.19
N PHE A 36 19.41 -1.22 -39.82
CA PHE A 36 19.22 -1.87 -38.53
C PHE A 36 20.38 -1.52 -37.60
N THR A 37 20.13 -0.68 -36.60
CA THR A 37 21.11 -0.35 -35.57
C THR A 37 20.95 -1.34 -34.41
N ILE A 38 21.93 -2.24 -34.25
CA ILE A 38 21.93 -3.26 -33.21
C ILE A 38 22.86 -2.79 -32.08
N VAL A 39 22.28 -2.45 -30.94
CA VAL A 39 22.99 -1.88 -29.79
C VAL A 39 23.02 -2.88 -28.65
N GLY A 40 24.22 -3.25 -28.22
CA GLY A 40 24.42 -4.23 -27.16
C GLY A 40 25.82 -4.81 -27.16
N GLY A 41 26.31 -5.21 -25.99
CA GLY A 41 27.66 -5.74 -25.83
C GLY A 41 27.74 -7.10 -25.15
N PRO A 42 28.86 -7.82 -25.32
CA PRO A 42 29.94 -7.53 -26.27
C PRO A 42 29.60 -7.95 -27.72
N VAL A 43 30.04 -7.18 -28.72
CA VAL A 43 29.88 -7.53 -30.14
C VAL A 43 30.95 -8.54 -30.56
N THR A 44 30.55 -9.81 -30.67
CA THR A 44 31.45 -10.91 -31.06
C THR A 44 31.63 -11.05 -32.58
N GLU A 45 32.63 -11.83 -33.00
CA GLU A 45 32.89 -12.12 -34.41
C GLU A 45 31.68 -12.77 -35.11
N ARG A 46 30.90 -13.58 -34.38
CA ARG A 46 29.65 -14.17 -34.89
C ARG A 46 28.68 -13.10 -35.41
N PHE A 47 28.57 -11.96 -34.73
CA PHE A 47 27.70 -10.86 -35.15
C PHE A 47 28.32 -10.06 -36.29
N ARG A 48 29.63 -9.80 -36.24
CA ARG A 48 30.35 -9.07 -37.30
C ARG A 48 30.28 -9.80 -38.64
N ALA A 49 30.49 -11.12 -38.63
CA ALA A 49 30.43 -11.94 -39.84
C ALA A 49 29.01 -12.06 -40.44
N ALA A 50 27.97 -11.93 -39.61
CA ALA A 50 26.57 -11.99 -40.07
C ALA A 50 26.00 -10.64 -40.53
N ALA A 51 26.64 -9.52 -40.17
CA ALA A 51 26.15 -8.19 -40.47
C ALA A 51 26.27 -7.85 -41.96
N GLY A 52 25.13 -7.63 -42.62
CA GLY A 52 25.07 -7.10 -43.98
C GLY A 52 25.33 -5.58 -44.04
N HIS A 53 25.33 -5.03 -45.26
CA HIS A 53 25.58 -3.60 -45.52
C HIS A 53 24.57 -2.65 -44.83
N ASN A 54 23.38 -3.14 -44.48
CA ASN A 54 22.33 -2.38 -43.81
C ASN A 54 22.24 -2.67 -42.29
N VAL A 55 23.23 -3.33 -41.70
CA VAL A 55 23.31 -3.64 -40.27
C VAL A 55 24.46 -2.87 -39.63
N HIS A 56 24.15 -2.01 -38.67
CA HIS A 56 25.11 -1.23 -37.90
C HIS A 56 25.21 -1.79 -36.49
N LEU A 57 26.32 -2.45 -36.17
CA LEU A 57 26.58 -2.98 -34.83
C LEU A 57 27.22 -1.91 -33.94
N GLN A 58 26.66 -1.70 -32.76
CA GLN A 58 27.23 -0.86 -31.71
C GLN A 58 27.34 -1.69 -30.44
N ASP A 59 28.51 -1.62 -29.79
CA ASP A 59 28.73 -2.26 -28.50
C ASP A 59 27.99 -1.48 -27.39
N PHE A 60 28.47 -1.53 -26.14
CA PHE A 60 27.91 -0.72 -25.06
C PHE A 60 27.92 0.77 -25.41
N VAL A 61 26.74 1.41 -25.37
CA VAL A 61 26.56 2.85 -25.54
C VAL A 61 26.21 3.50 -24.20
N SER A 62 26.71 4.71 -23.97
CA SER A 62 26.38 5.50 -22.78
C SER A 62 25.05 6.26 -22.89
N ASP A 63 24.58 6.51 -24.12
CA ASP A 63 23.36 7.26 -24.41
C ASP A 63 22.45 6.43 -25.32
N VAL A 64 21.58 5.64 -24.70
CA VAL A 64 20.58 4.83 -25.41
C VAL A 64 19.41 5.68 -25.90
N ASP A 65 19.13 6.81 -25.24
CA ASP A 65 18.06 7.73 -25.65
C ASP A 65 18.31 8.32 -27.03
N ALA A 66 19.57 8.65 -27.35
CA ALA A 66 19.97 9.07 -28.68
C ALA A 66 19.64 8.01 -29.76
N VAL A 67 19.84 6.72 -29.44
CA VAL A 67 19.49 5.60 -30.32
C VAL A 67 17.98 5.57 -30.57
N TYR A 68 17.18 5.71 -29.51
CA TYR A 68 15.72 5.73 -29.63
C TYR A 68 15.24 6.91 -30.49
N ARG A 69 15.76 8.12 -30.26
CA ARG A 69 15.35 9.33 -31.00
C ARG A 69 15.74 9.28 -32.48
N ALA A 70 16.83 8.60 -32.82
CA ALA A 70 17.29 8.42 -34.20
C ALA A 70 16.52 7.33 -34.97
N SER A 71 15.70 6.54 -34.26
CA SER A 71 14.98 5.40 -34.82
C SER A 71 13.53 5.74 -35.18
N ASP A 72 13.05 5.16 -36.28
CA ASP A 72 11.64 5.18 -36.65
C ASP A 72 10.86 4.10 -35.87
N LEU A 73 11.55 3.02 -35.50
CA LEU A 73 10.99 1.88 -34.77
C LEU A 73 12.04 1.29 -33.84
N VAL A 74 11.62 0.93 -32.62
CA VAL A 74 12.46 0.23 -31.65
C VAL A 74 11.95 -1.20 -31.46
N ILE A 75 12.85 -2.17 -31.56
CA ILE A 75 12.62 -3.57 -31.21
C ILE A 75 13.28 -3.81 -29.86
N GLY A 76 12.51 -4.19 -28.84
CA GLY A 76 13.05 -4.33 -27.50
C GLY A 76 12.13 -5.03 -26.50
N ALA A 77 12.67 -5.26 -25.31
CA ALA A 77 12.00 -5.92 -24.20
C ALA A 77 12.03 -5.04 -22.94
N GLY A 78 11.07 -5.21 -22.04
CA GLY A 78 11.02 -4.57 -20.72
C GLY A 78 11.32 -3.07 -20.78
N ARG A 79 12.40 -2.67 -20.10
CA ARG A 79 12.87 -1.27 -20.02
C ARG A 79 13.01 -0.61 -21.40
N VAL A 80 13.55 -1.30 -22.40
CA VAL A 80 13.77 -0.74 -23.74
C VAL A 80 12.47 -0.33 -24.40
N ALA A 81 11.44 -1.18 -24.29
CA ALA A 81 10.12 -0.88 -24.82
C ALA A 81 9.51 0.33 -24.09
N ILE A 82 9.62 0.37 -22.76
CA ILE A 82 9.08 1.46 -21.94
C ILE A 82 9.74 2.80 -22.30
N GLU A 83 11.08 2.84 -22.35
CA GLU A 83 11.85 4.07 -22.66
C GLU A 83 11.57 4.56 -24.09
N ALA A 84 11.52 3.65 -25.07
CA ALA A 84 11.17 4.00 -26.44
C ALA A 84 9.76 4.62 -26.52
N MET A 85 8.77 4.02 -25.84
CA MET A 85 7.42 4.57 -25.78
C MET A 85 7.36 5.93 -25.07
N GLN A 86 8.14 6.13 -24.01
CA GLN A 86 8.23 7.44 -23.34
C GLN A 86 8.76 8.54 -24.28
N LEU A 87 9.62 8.17 -25.24
CA LEU A 87 10.12 9.06 -26.28
C LEU A 87 9.21 9.13 -27.52
N GLY A 88 8.01 8.56 -27.44
CA GLY A 88 7.01 8.55 -28.50
C GLY A 88 7.40 7.68 -29.69
N ARG A 89 8.31 6.72 -29.50
CA ARG A 89 8.82 5.86 -30.59
C ARG A 89 8.03 4.57 -30.67
N PRO A 90 7.54 4.18 -31.87
CA PRO A 90 6.93 2.89 -32.13
C PRO A 90 7.77 1.73 -31.57
N VAL A 91 7.09 0.72 -31.03
CA VAL A 91 7.73 -0.45 -30.43
C VAL A 91 7.22 -1.74 -31.03
N ILE A 92 8.13 -2.65 -31.35
CA ILE A 92 7.86 -4.08 -31.43
C ILE A 92 8.44 -4.73 -30.18
N ALA A 93 7.56 -5.31 -29.36
CA ALA A 93 7.96 -6.02 -28.15
C ALA A 93 8.46 -7.43 -28.49
N VAL A 94 9.64 -7.78 -27.98
CA VAL A 94 10.26 -9.10 -28.10
C VAL A 94 10.67 -9.59 -26.73
N GLY A 95 10.40 -10.86 -26.43
CA GLY A 95 10.83 -11.48 -25.19
C GLY A 95 12.19 -12.16 -25.27
N GLU A 96 12.53 -12.97 -24.27
CA GLU A 96 13.77 -13.78 -24.31
C GLU A 96 13.68 -14.91 -25.35
N ASN A 97 12.48 -15.43 -25.60
CA ASN A 97 12.24 -16.46 -26.62
C ASN A 97 10.90 -16.30 -27.37
N ARG A 98 10.21 -15.17 -27.21
CA ARG A 98 8.86 -14.98 -27.79
C ARG A 98 8.78 -13.69 -28.60
N TYR A 99 8.06 -13.74 -29.70
CA TYR A 99 7.62 -12.54 -30.40
C TYR A 99 6.26 -12.09 -29.82
N ILE A 100 6.21 -10.93 -29.16
CA ILE A 100 4.95 -10.34 -28.67
C ILE A 100 4.29 -9.56 -29.78
N GLY A 101 5.09 -8.80 -30.52
CA GLY A 101 4.65 -8.07 -31.70
C GLY A 101 4.58 -6.56 -31.52
N PRO A 102 3.99 -5.85 -32.51
CA PRO A 102 3.82 -4.41 -32.48
C PRO A 102 2.98 -3.99 -31.28
N VAL A 103 3.42 -3.01 -30.50
CA VAL A 103 2.71 -2.55 -29.29
C VAL A 103 1.62 -1.55 -29.67
N ASP A 104 0.37 -1.99 -29.58
CA ASP A 104 -0.83 -1.21 -29.88
C ASP A 104 -1.99 -1.59 -28.93
N GLY A 105 -3.18 -1.06 -29.19
CA GLY A 105 -4.36 -1.31 -28.34
C GLY A 105 -4.78 -2.79 -28.26
N THR A 106 -4.37 -3.63 -29.21
CA THR A 106 -4.69 -5.06 -29.23
C THR A 106 -3.65 -5.91 -28.50
N THR A 107 -2.38 -5.50 -28.52
CA THR A 107 -1.27 -6.27 -27.95
C THR A 107 -0.80 -5.76 -26.59
N ILE A 108 -1.15 -4.52 -26.20
CA ILE A 108 -0.63 -3.88 -24.99
C ILE A 108 -0.90 -4.68 -23.72
N ALA A 109 -2.06 -5.34 -23.61
CA ALA A 109 -2.38 -6.15 -22.43
C ALA A 109 -1.39 -7.32 -22.27
N LEU A 110 -1.11 -8.05 -23.35
CA LEU A 110 -0.13 -9.13 -23.36
C LEU A 110 1.30 -8.60 -23.15
N ALA A 111 1.62 -7.47 -23.79
CA ALA A 111 2.92 -6.83 -23.63
C ALA A 111 3.17 -6.47 -22.15
N LYS A 112 2.23 -5.78 -21.49
CA LYS A 112 2.36 -5.45 -20.06
C LYS A 112 2.45 -6.70 -19.18
N ALA A 113 1.62 -7.71 -19.42
CA ALA A 113 1.62 -8.96 -18.64
C ALA A 113 2.95 -9.73 -18.72
N THR A 114 3.70 -9.57 -19.81
CA THR A 114 4.99 -10.24 -20.04
C THR A 114 6.19 -9.33 -19.76
N ASN A 115 5.98 -8.11 -19.25
CA ASN A 115 6.99 -7.05 -19.18
C ASN A 115 7.65 -6.79 -20.55
N PHE A 116 6.81 -6.56 -21.55
CA PHE A 116 7.16 -6.44 -22.97
C PHE A 116 8.04 -7.62 -23.45
N GLY A 117 7.74 -8.82 -22.97
CA GLY A 117 8.45 -10.07 -23.26
C GLY A 117 9.60 -10.43 -22.32
N ASP A 118 10.02 -9.55 -21.41
CA ASP A 118 11.21 -9.78 -20.56
C ASP A 118 11.02 -10.92 -19.53
N CYS A 119 9.78 -11.26 -19.18
CA CYS A 119 9.46 -12.30 -18.20
C CYS A 119 8.84 -13.58 -18.79
N ASP A 120 8.70 -13.67 -20.12
CA ASP A 120 8.07 -14.82 -20.79
C ASP A 120 9.11 -15.71 -21.48
N ARG A 121 9.20 -16.96 -21.02
CA ARG A 121 10.19 -17.97 -21.47
C ARG A 121 9.57 -19.18 -22.16
N LEU A 122 8.25 -19.26 -22.15
CA LEU A 122 7.51 -20.32 -22.81
C LEU A 122 7.16 -19.79 -24.21
N HIS A 123 7.20 -20.65 -25.23
CA HIS A 123 6.98 -20.34 -26.66
C HIS A 123 8.23 -19.94 -27.47
N PRO A 124 8.32 -20.41 -28.73
CA PRO A 124 9.43 -20.09 -29.64
C PRO A 124 9.25 -18.74 -30.34
N PHE A 125 10.38 -18.14 -30.72
CA PHE A 125 10.42 -16.84 -31.39
C PHE A 125 10.00 -16.98 -32.85
N ASP A 126 8.90 -16.33 -33.25
CA ASP A 126 8.37 -16.34 -34.62
C ASP A 126 9.01 -15.22 -35.46
N THR A 127 10.16 -15.52 -36.08
CA THR A 127 10.83 -14.59 -37.01
C THR A 127 9.93 -14.23 -38.20
N ALA A 128 9.11 -15.18 -38.68
CA ALA A 128 8.24 -14.95 -39.84
C ALA A 128 7.13 -13.93 -39.52
N ALA A 129 6.57 -13.96 -38.31
CA ALA A 129 5.63 -12.93 -37.84
C ALA A 129 6.28 -11.56 -37.80
N MET A 130 7.50 -11.44 -37.24
CA MET A 130 8.23 -10.17 -37.24
C MET A 130 8.42 -9.60 -38.64
N ILE A 131 8.84 -10.44 -39.61
CA ILE A 131 9.03 -10.00 -41.00
C ILE A 131 7.69 -9.54 -41.61
N ARG A 132 6.59 -10.26 -41.36
CA ARG A 132 5.25 -9.86 -41.84
C ARG A 132 4.83 -8.50 -41.28
N ASP A 133 5.01 -8.28 -40.00
CA ASP A 133 4.62 -7.03 -39.34
C ASP A 133 5.49 -5.84 -39.77
N LEU A 134 6.81 -6.03 -39.89
CA LEU A 134 7.70 -5.00 -40.43
C LEU A 134 7.33 -4.63 -41.88
N LYS A 135 6.95 -5.61 -42.72
CA LYS A 135 6.46 -5.34 -44.09
C LYS A 135 5.16 -4.52 -44.07
N ARG A 136 4.23 -4.83 -43.15
CA ARG A 136 2.97 -4.08 -43.00
C ARG A 136 3.22 -2.65 -42.51
N LEU A 137 4.18 -2.45 -41.61
CA LEU A 137 4.58 -1.10 -41.16
C LEU A 137 5.22 -0.30 -42.31
N ALA A 138 6.11 -0.93 -43.07
CA ALA A 138 6.83 -0.30 -44.18
C ALA A 138 5.90 0.10 -45.32
N SER A 139 4.87 -0.71 -45.60
CA SER A 139 3.87 -0.40 -46.63
C SER A 139 2.78 0.56 -46.15
N GLY A 140 2.72 0.87 -44.85
CA GLY A 140 1.63 1.65 -44.24
C GLY A 140 0.33 0.87 -44.02
N ALA A 141 0.31 -0.45 -44.26
CA ALA A 141 -0.82 -1.32 -43.96
C ALA A 141 -1.05 -1.54 -42.44
N MET A 142 -0.12 -1.07 -41.61
CA MET A 142 -0.23 -1.01 -40.15
C MET A 142 0.37 0.31 -39.67
N ALA A 143 -0.27 0.91 -38.66
CA ALA A 143 0.22 2.09 -37.97
C ALA A 143 0.33 1.80 -36.48
N LEU A 144 1.38 2.33 -35.86
CA LEU A 144 1.59 2.25 -34.41
C LEU A 144 1.44 3.62 -33.78
N PRO A 145 1.15 3.70 -32.48
CA PRO A 145 1.17 4.96 -31.76
C PRO A 145 2.54 5.64 -31.92
N VAL A 146 2.52 6.94 -32.23
CA VAL A 146 3.70 7.80 -32.30
C VAL A 146 3.41 9.05 -31.47
N GLY A 147 4.34 9.44 -30.61
CA GLY A 147 4.23 10.65 -29.80
C GLY A 147 3.31 10.56 -28.58
N ASP A 148 2.18 9.85 -28.66
CA ASP A 148 1.28 9.63 -27.53
C ASP A 148 0.88 8.15 -27.39
N TYR A 149 1.27 7.56 -26.27
CA TYR A 149 0.94 6.19 -25.90
C TYR A 149 -0.26 6.20 -24.93
N PRO A 150 -1.44 5.69 -25.34
CA PRO A 150 -2.71 5.89 -24.61
C PRO A 150 -2.76 5.26 -23.20
N GLY A 151 -2.19 5.93 -22.19
CA GLY A 151 -2.13 5.42 -20.81
C GLY A 151 -1.36 4.09 -20.65
N TYR A 152 -0.70 3.60 -21.71
CA TYR A 152 -0.01 2.31 -21.70
C TYR A 152 1.11 2.26 -20.66
N LEU A 153 1.68 3.43 -20.38
CA LEU A 153 2.77 3.63 -19.44
C LEU A 153 2.31 4.01 -18.03
N ASP A 154 1.00 4.14 -17.78
CA ASP A 154 0.49 4.63 -16.49
C ASP A 154 0.94 3.74 -15.34
N ASP A 155 0.95 2.42 -15.51
CA ASP A 155 1.41 1.46 -14.48
C ASP A 155 2.89 1.63 -14.09
N TYR A 156 3.69 2.28 -14.94
CA TYR A 156 5.12 2.48 -14.76
C TYR A 156 5.47 3.90 -14.29
N ARG A 157 4.49 4.79 -14.14
CA ARG A 157 4.75 6.13 -13.61
C ARG A 157 5.12 6.05 -12.14
N LEU A 158 6.07 6.89 -11.73
CA LEU A 158 6.57 6.91 -10.35
C LEU A 158 5.45 7.13 -9.32
N ASN A 159 4.47 7.98 -9.61
CA ASN A 159 3.32 8.22 -8.73
C ASN A 159 2.42 6.98 -8.54
N HIS A 160 2.52 5.95 -9.39
CA HIS A 160 1.81 4.67 -9.22
C HIS A 160 2.72 3.58 -8.65
N VAL A 161 3.98 3.51 -9.10
CA VAL A 161 4.93 2.47 -8.67
C VAL A 161 5.42 2.72 -7.24
N TYR A 162 5.79 3.96 -6.91
CA TYR A 162 6.37 4.28 -5.60
C TYR A 162 5.45 3.91 -4.43
N PRO A 163 4.15 4.28 -4.41
CA PRO A 163 3.26 3.90 -3.31
C PRO A 163 3.15 2.38 -3.14
N ARG A 164 3.10 1.63 -4.25
CA ARG A 164 3.01 0.15 -4.21
C ARG A 164 4.26 -0.49 -3.64
N VAL A 165 5.44 -0.04 -4.07
CA VAL A 165 6.72 -0.52 -3.55
C VAL A 165 6.84 -0.18 -2.07
N MET A 166 6.52 1.05 -1.68
CA MET A 166 6.57 1.48 -0.29
C MET A 166 5.58 0.73 0.59
N ALA A 167 4.39 0.39 0.09
CA ALA A 167 3.44 -0.45 0.81
C ALA A 167 4.05 -1.82 1.15
N VAL A 168 4.68 -2.50 0.18
CA VAL A 168 5.36 -3.78 0.41
C VAL A 168 6.48 -3.66 1.45
N TYR A 169 7.33 -2.62 1.35
CA TYR A 169 8.41 -2.40 2.32
C TYR A 169 7.86 -2.13 3.73
N ARG A 170 6.83 -1.31 3.86
CA ARG A 170 6.21 -1.02 5.16
C ARG A 170 5.54 -2.25 5.76
N GLU A 171 4.86 -3.05 4.94
CA GLU A 171 4.31 -4.31 5.41
C GLU A 171 5.40 -5.22 5.97
N ALA A 172 6.54 -5.34 5.29
CA ALA A 172 7.67 -6.12 5.79
C ALA A 172 8.30 -5.53 7.07
N LEU A 173 8.37 -4.20 7.18
CA LEU A 173 8.87 -3.53 8.39
C LEU A 173 7.95 -3.78 9.59
N VAL A 174 6.63 -3.75 9.41
CA VAL A 174 5.67 -4.10 10.45
C VAL A 174 5.79 -5.57 10.84
N ASP A 175 6.05 -6.49 9.89
CA ASP A 175 6.23 -7.92 10.20
C ASP A 175 7.40 -8.07 11.14
N ALA A 176 8.56 -7.54 10.72
CA ALA A 176 9.77 -7.56 11.53
C ALA A 176 9.58 -6.88 12.89
N ALA A 177 8.72 -5.86 12.99
CA ALA A 177 8.36 -5.20 14.23
C ALA A 177 7.66 -6.13 15.21
N LEU A 178 6.68 -6.88 14.69
CA LEU A 178 5.75 -7.63 15.49
C LEU A 178 6.20 -9.06 15.75
N GLN A 179 7.08 -9.62 14.92
CA GLN A 179 7.57 -11.01 15.05
C GLN A 179 8.02 -11.36 16.48
N PRO A 180 8.78 -10.52 17.21
CA PRO A 180 9.26 -10.84 18.56
C PRO A 180 8.16 -10.91 19.63
N PHE A 181 6.98 -10.35 19.39
CA PHE A 181 5.94 -10.27 20.40
C PHE A 181 4.95 -11.43 20.30
N ALA A 182 4.87 -12.20 21.37
CA ALA A 182 3.78 -13.17 21.54
C ALA A 182 2.43 -12.49 21.77
N GLU A 183 2.43 -11.28 22.33
CA GLU A 183 1.25 -10.47 22.60
C GLU A 183 1.65 -8.99 22.76
N VAL A 184 0.85 -8.09 22.21
CA VAL A 184 0.93 -6.65 22.48
C VAL A 184 -0.42 -6.23 23.07
N PRO A 185 -0.49 -5.82 24.35
CA PRO A 185 -1.74 -5.35 24.92
C PRO A 185 -2.18 -4.06 24.22
N VAL A 186 -3.32 -4.12 23.54
CA VAL A 186 -4.02 -2.95 23.00
C VAL A 186 -5.24 -2.70 23.88
N LEU A 187 -5.24 -1.59 24.61
CA LEU A 187 -6.31 -1.27 25.56
C LEU A 187 -7.30 -0.34 24.88
N THR A 188 -8.60 -0.63 24.98
CA THR A 188 -9.65 0.22 24.45
C THR A 188 -10.34 0.99 25.56
N TYR A 189 -10.38 2.29 25.38
CA TYR A 189 -11.12 3.27 26.14
C TYR A 189 -12.04 4.04 25.17
N HIS A 190 -12.96 4.85 25.69
CA HIS A 190 -13.70 5.80 24.87
C HIS A 190 -13.61 7.17 25.54
N ARG A 191 -14.29 7.34 26.68
CA ARG A 191 -14.32 8.61 27.42
C ARG A 191 -13.36 8.65 28.60
N VAL A 192 -12.79 9.83 28.86
CA VAL A 192 -11.92 10.14 30.01
C VAL A 192 -12.52 11.31 30.79
N LEU A 193 -13.20 11.03 31.89
CA LEU A 193 -13.98 12.01 32.64
C LEU A 193 -13.26 12.46 33.91
N THR A 194 -13.52 13.67 34.39
CA THR A 194 -13.00 14.14 35.69
C THR A 194 -13.67 13.44 36.86
N GLU A 195 -14.94 13.05 36.69
CA GLU A 195 -15.77 12.44 37.72
C GLU A 195 -16.73 11.43 37.10
N ARG A 196 -17.26 10.53 37.93
CA ARG A 196 -18.17 9.48 37.46
C ARG A 196 -19.52 10.11 37.07
N PRO A 197 -20.08 9.80 35.89
CA PRO A 197 -21.38 10.32 35.49
C PRO A 197 -22.48 9.71 36.37
N ALA A 198 -23.61 10.42 36.50
CA ALA A 198 -24.77 9.94 37.24
C ALA A 198 -25.36 8.64 36.66
N GLY A 199 -25.16 8.40 35.36
CA GLY A 199 -25.52 7.15 34.68
C GLY A 199 -24.77 7.02 33.35
N SER A 200 -24.53 5.78 32.95
CA SER A 200 -23.99 5.41 31.64
C SER A 200 -24.51 4.01 31.34
N ARG A 201 -25.15 3.83 30.17
CA ARG A 201 -25.73 2.54 29.79
C ARG A 201 -24.62 1.57 29.42
N PHE A 202 -23.64 2.04 28.65
CA PHE A 202 -22.56 1.22 28.11
C PHE A 202 -21.33 1.17 29.01
N ASN A 203 -21.21 2.07 29.99
CA ASN A 203 -20.05 2.19 30.88
C ASN A 203 -18.73 2.35 30.10
N ILE A 204 -18.75 3.07 28.99
CA ILE A 204 -17.58 3.32 28.12
C ILE A 204 -16.79 4.55 28.57
N TYR A 205 -16.50 4.64 29.87
CA TYR A 205 -15.72 5.74 30.43
C TYR A 205 -14.73 5.25 31.49
N VAL A 206 -13.66 6.02 31.69
CA VAL A 206 -12.82 5.96 32.88
C VAL A 206 -12.65 7.36 33.44
N THR A 207 -12.34 7.46 34.73
CA THR A 207 -11.94 8.75 35.30
C THR A 207 -10.47 9.06 35.02
N VAL A 208 -10.10 10.34 35.05
CA VAL A 208 -8.71 10.83 34.97
C VAL A 208 -7.83 10.10 35.98
N ASP A 209 -8.29 9.96 37.23
CA ASP A 209 -7.56 9.28 38.30
C ASP A 209 -7.37 7.79 38.00
N GLU A 210 -8.43 7.09 37.56
CA GLU A 210 -8.34 5.68 37.18
C GLU A 210 -7.34 5.48 36.04
N LEU A 211 -7.40 6.31 35.00
CA LEU A 211 -6.48 6.22 33.87
C LEU A 211 -5.04 6.53 34.28
N GLU A 212 -4.81 7.57 35.09
CA GLU A 212 -3.48 7.92 35.57
C GLU A 212 -2.86 6.77 36.40
N GLN A 213 -3.63 6.15 37.29
CA GLN A 213 -3.16 4.99 38.06
C GLN A 213 -2.84 3.78 37.16
N GLN A 214 -3.62 3.56 36.11
CA GLN A 214 -3.37 2.52 35.11
C GLN A 214 -2.06 2.80 34.35
N MET A 215 -1.84 4.03 33.90
CA MET A 215 -0.60 4.45 33.23
C MET A 215 0.62 4.30 34.13
N LEU A 216 0.53 4.72 35.40
CA LEU A 216 1.61 4.57 36.38
C LEU A 216 1.94 3.08 36.64
N SER A 217 0.93 2.23 36.75
CA SER A 217 1.10 0.77 36.90
C SER A 217 1.82 0.16 35.70
N LEU A 218 1.47 0.57 34.47
CA LEU A 218 2.16 0.15 33.24
C LEU A 218 3.63 0.57 33.25
N LYS A 219 3.92 1.84 33.57
CA LYS A 219 5.30 2.36 33.68
C LYS A 219 6.13 1.61 34.72
N GLN A 220 5.60 1.41 35.91
CA GLN A 220 6.27 0.68 36.99
C GLN A 220 6.61 -0.76 36.58
N ARG A 221 5.82 -1.35 35.67
CA ARG A 221 6.06 -2.69 35.11
C ARG A 221 6.91 -2.67 33.84
N GLY A 222 7.46 -1.51 33.45
CA GLY A 222 8.37 -1.34 32.32
C GLY A 222 7.70 -1.36 30.95
N PHE A 223 6.38 -1.15 30.86
CA PHE A 223 5.72 -0.99 29.57
C PHE A 223 6.11 0.33 28.89
N GLN A 224 6.21 0.29 27.58
CA GLN A 224 6.49 1.42 26.72
C GLN A 224 5.23 1.74 25.91
N PHE A 225 4.69 2.94 26.09
CA PHE A 225 3.54 3.41 25.33
C PHE A 225 3.98 3.67 23.89
N VAL A 226 3.37 2.96 22.96
CA VAL A 226 3.61 3.09 21.52
C VAL A 226 2.26 3.16 20.80
N THR A 227 2.28 3.64 19.57
CA THR A 227 1.12 3.63 18.67
C THR A 227 1.33 2.63 17.52
N PHE A 228 0.35 2.48 16.63
CA PHE A 228 0.49 1.66 15.43
C PHE A 228 1.45 2.31 14.42
N ARG A 229 1.48 3.65 14.35
CA ARG A 229 2.44 4.44 13.58
C ARG A 229 3.87 4.20 14.04
N ASP A 230 4.15 4.20 15.35
CA ASP A 230 5.49 3.86 15.87
C ASP A 230 5.95 2.48 15.33
N ILE A 231 5.06 1.49 15.34
CA ILE A 231 5.34 0.13 14.85
C ILE A 231 5.59 0.15 13.33
N ALA A 232 4.75 0.85 12.57
CA ALA A 232 4.90 1.04 11.12
C ALA A 232 6.21 1.71 10.73
N ASP A 233 6.67 2.65 11.56
CA ASP A 233 7.92 3.41 11.35
C ASP A 233 9.18 2.66 11.76
N GLY A 234 9.04 1.42 12.23
CA GLY A 234 10.20 0.63 12.57
C GLY A 234 10.59 0.69 14.05
N VAL A 235 9.82 1.33 14.93
CA VAL A 235 10.11 1.33 16.38
C VAL A 235 10.01 -0.11 16.90
N ARG A 236 10.97 -0.50 17.77
CA ARG A 236 11.08 -1.84 18.35
C ARG A 236 11.08 -1.75 19.89
N PRO A 237 9.92 -1.51 20.51
CA PRO A 237 9.83 -1.42 21.97
C PRO A 237 10.10 -2.77 22.62
N LYS A 238 10.83 -2.85 23.73
CA LYS A 238 11.04 -4.13 24.44
C LYS A 238 9.77 -4.67 25.08
N LYS A 239 8.84 -3.79 25.45
CA LYS A 239 7.58 -4.14 26.13
C LYS A 239 6.45 -3.18 25.75
N PRO A 240 5.90 -3.29 24.53
CA PRO A 240 4.88 -2.37 24.05
C PRO A 240 3.55 -2.48 24.81
N VAL A 241 2.85 -1.35 24.90
CA VAL A 241 1.42 -1.25 25.18
C VAL A 241 0.85 -0.15 24.29
N ILE A 242 -0.34 -0.37 23.74
CA ILE A 242 -1.07 0.62 22.95
C ILE A 242 -2.31 1.05 23.75
N LEU A 243 -2.47 2.34 23.97
CA LEU A 243 -3.71 2.93 24.49
C LEU A 243 -4.52 3.42 23.29
N SER A 244 -5.75 2.94 23.14
CA SER A 244 -6.66 3.36 22.06
C SER A 244 -7.96 3.92 22.63
N PHE A 245 -8.44 5.00 22.03
CA PHE A 245 -9.66 5.71 22.40
C PHE A 245 -10.57 5.82 21.19
N ASP A 246 -11.79 5.31 21.30
CA ASP A 246 -12.74 5.31 20.18
C ASP A 246 -13.64 6.57 20.19
N ASP A 247 -14.30 6.80 19.06
CA ASP A 247 -15.29 7.85 18.76
C ASP A 247 -14.80 9.30 18.68
N GLY A 248 -13.66 9.64 19.29
CA GLY A 248 -13.10 10.98 19.21
C GLY A 248 -13.80 12.01 20.10
N TYR A 249 -14.21 11.59 21.31
CA TYR A 249 -14.84 12.46 22.30
C TYR A 249 -13.96 13.67 22.66
N GLU A 250 -14.59 14.82 22.91
CA GLU A 250 -13.92 16.06 23.32
C GLU A 250 -13.04 15.86 24.57
N ASP A 251 -13.50 15.01 25.49
CA ASP A 251 -12.77 14.71 26.72
C ASP A 251 -11.42 13.99 26.47
N ASN A 252 -11.20 13.42 25.29
CA ASN A 252 -9.89 12.91 24.87
C ASN A 252 -8.88 14.05 24.63
N HIS A 253 -9.32 15.21 24.14
CA HIS A 253 -8.48 16.41 24.10
C HIS A 253 -8.35 17.01 25.49
N ARG A 254 -9.48 17.29 26.15
CA ARG A 254 -9.49 18.08 27.40
C ARG A 254 -8.78 17.40 28.57
N ASN A 255 -8.94 16.08 28.70
CA ASN A 255 -8.51 15.33 29.89
C ASN A 255 -7.37 14.35 29.59
N LEU A 256 -7.43 13.63 28.46
CA LEU A 256 -6.39 12.65 28.11
C LEU A 256 -5.10 13.32 27.61
N LEU A 257 -5.16 14.30 26.70
CA LEU A 257 -3.94 14.93 26.16
C LEU A 257 -3.02 15.52 27.26
N PRO A 258 -3.52 16.21 28.30
CA PRO A 258 -2.69 16.63 29.44
C PRO A 258 -2.05 15.47 30.20
N LEU A 259 -2.75 14.34 30.37
CA LEU A 259 -2.19 13.14 30.99
C LEU A 259 -1.08 12.54 30.13
N LEU A 260 -1.27 12.46 28.81
CA LEU A 260 -0.23 11.98 27.89
C LEU A 260 1.03 12.85 27.98
N LYS A 261 0.87 14.18 28.00
CA LYS A 261 1.96 15.15 28.19
C LYS A 261 2.68 14.92 29.53
N LYS A 262 1.93 14.87 30.64
CA LYS A 262 2.47 14.62 32.01
C LYS A 262 3.28 13.33 32.08
N HIS A 263 2.88 12.32 31.32
CA HIS A 263 3.48 10.99 31.38
C HIS A 263 4.42 10.66 30.22
N ALA A 264 4.67 11.56 29.28
CA ALA A 264 5.39 11.26 28.03
C ALA A 264 4.87 9.95 27.40
N ALA A 265 3.55 9.76 27.42
CA ALA A 265 2.88 8.57 26.92
C ALA A 265 2.27 8.86 25.56
N ARG A 266 2.10 7.81 24.77
CA ARG A 266 1.48 7.87 23.45
C ARG A 266 0.15 7.10 23.43
N ALA A 267 -0.77 7.54 22.59
CA ALA A 267 -2.07 6.90 22.39
C ALA A 267 -2.54 7.03 20.95
N VAL A 268 -3.55 6.23 20.60
CA VAL A 268 -4.30 6.32 19.35
C VAL A 268 -5.70 6.84 19.67
N ILE A 269 -6.18 7.83 18.93
CA ILE A 269 -7.59 8.24 18.98
C ILE A 269 -8.22 7.94 17.63
N TYR A 270 -9.25 7.10 17.63
CA TYR A 270 -10.05 6.77 16.46
C TYR A 270 -11.19 7.77 16.32
N VAL A 271 -11.24 8.47 15.19
CA VAL A 271 -12.17 9.57 14.94
C VAL A 271 -13.01 9.32 13.70
N LEU A 272 -14.19 9.92 13.66
CA LEU A 272 -15.04 9.93 12.47
C LEU A 272 -14.46 10.83 11.38
N GLY A 273 -14.54 10.35 10.14
CA GLY A 273 -14.13 11.11 8.96
C GLY A 273 -15.10 12.22 8.59
N ASP A 274 -16.40 12.07 8.91
CA ASP A 274 -17.37 13.16 8.80
C ASP A 274 -17.26 14.09 10.00
N ARG A 275 -16.57 15.22 9.80
CA ARG A 275 -16.32 16.23 10.84
C ARG A 275 -17.54 17.12 11.13
N THR A 276 -18.65 16.95 10.41
CA THR A 276 -19.90 17.65 10.71
C THR A 276 -20.67 17.02 11.86
N ILE A 277 -20.34 15.79 12.24
CA ILE A 277 -20.88 15.12 13.41
C ILE A 277 -20.16 15.63 14.65
N THR A 278 -20.92 16.20 15.58
CA THR A 278 -20.39 16.89 16.77
C THR A 278 -20.77 16.21 18.09
N ASP A 279 -21.55 15.14 18.05
CA ASP A 279 -21.98 14.38 19.22
C ASP A 279 -22.05 12.86 18.95
N ASN A 280 -22.28 12.09 20.02
CA ASN A 280 -22.43 10.64 20.00
C ASN A 280 -23.87 10.17 19.74
N HIS A 281 -24.58 10.75 18.75
CA HIS A 281 -26.00 10.45 18.52
C HIS A 281 -26.34 8.95 18.38
N TRP A 282 -25.40 8.11 17.92
CA TRP A 282 -25.61 6.67 17.74
C TRP A 282 -25.78 5.95 19.09
N ASP A 283 -25.19 6.50 20.16
CA ASP A 283 -25.31 5.99 21.53
C ASP A 283 -26.42 6.69 22.30
N ILE A 284 -26.66 7.98 22.04
CA ILE A 284 -27.83 8.70 22.58
C ILE A 284 -29.13 7.99 22.19
N ALA A 285 -29.23 7.56 20.93
CA ALA A 285 -30.38 6.79 20.44
C ALA A 285 -30.61 5.46 21.20
N GLN A 286 -29.60 4.99 21.94
CA GLN A 286 -29.66 3.78 22.75
C GLN A 286 -29.73 4.06 24.27
N GLY A 287 -29.70 5.33 24.68
CA GLY A 287 -29.84 5.76 26.08
C GLY A 287 -28.52 6.09 26.79
N GLU A 288 -27.42 6.31 26.06
CA GLU A 288 -26.19 6.87 26.63
C GLU A 288 -26.31 8.39 26.78
N PRO A 289 -25.67 9.02 27.78
CA PRO A 289 -25.64 10.47 27.89
C PRO A 289 -25.00 11.14 26.67
N ALA A 290 -25.53 12.29 26.29
CA ALA A 290 -24.95 13.12 25.24
C ALA A 290 -23.54 13.57 25.63
N ALA A 291 -22.64 13.54 24.65
CA ALA A 291 -21.26 13.96 24.79
C ALA A 291 -20.76 14.55 23.46
N ALA A 292 -20.00 15.63 23.57
CA ALA A 292 -19.41 16.29 22.42
C ALA A 292 -18.23 15.48 21.87
N LEU A 293 -18.07 15.52 20.55
CA LEU A 293 -16.87 15.07 19.85
C LEU A 293 -15.89 16.24 19.70
N MET A 294 -14.61 15.93 19.52
CA MET A 294 -13.59 16.96 19.27
C MET A 294 -13.91 17.77 18.01
N SER A 295 -13.69 19.08 18.09
CA SER A 295 -13.54 19.96 16.93
C SER A 295 -12.27 19.63 16.13
N ASP A 296 -12.18 20.16 14.91
CA ASP A 296 -10.99 20.01 14.07
C ASP A 296 -9.76 20.66 14.70
N GLU A 297 -9.91 21.80 15.39
CA GLU A 297 -8.82 22.46 16.11
C GLU A 297 -8.28 21.59 17.26
N GLN A 298 -9.17 20.97 18.03
CA GLN A 298 -8.78 20.08 19.13
C GLN A 298 -8.09 18.82 18.60
N LEU A 299 -8.61 18.22 17.52
CA LEU A 299 -8.00 17.07 16.86
C LEU A 299 -6.60 17.42 16.34
N LEU A 300 -6.44 18.56 15.69
CA LEU A 300 -5.15 19.04 15.21
C LEU A 300 -4.16 19.32 16.34
N GLU A 301 -4.61 19.82 17.49
CA GLU A 301 -3.73 19.98 18.67
C GLU A 301 -3.26 18.62 19.19
N CYS A 302 -4.17 17.64 19.29
CA CYS A 302 -3.83 16.26 19.65
C CYS A 302 -2.76 15.71 18.70
N HIS A 303 -2.97 15.79 17.38
CA HIS A 303 -2.02 15.33 16.37
C HIS A 303 -0.66 16.03 16.47
N ARG A 304 -0.66 17.37 16.47
CA ARG A 304 0.56 18.21 16.52
C ARG A 304 1.38 18.04 17.80
N SER A 305 0.79 17.47 18.86
CA SER A 305 1.54 17.14 20.07
C SER A 305 2.63 16.08 19.85
N GLY A 306 2.51 15.26 18.80
CA GLY A 306 3.39 14.11 18.54
C GLY A 306 3.20 12.93 19.51
N LEU A 307 2.20 13.02 20.41
CA LEU A 307 1.83 12.00 21.38
C LEU A 307 0.60 11.19 20.94
N VAL A 308 -0.22 11.74 20.05
CA VAL A 308 -1.46 11.11 19.59
C VAL A 308 -1.34 10.73 18.13
N GLU A 309 -1.56 9.45 17.83
CA GLU A 309 -1.89 9.00 16.48
C GLU A 309 -3.40 9.18 16.24
N ILE A 310 -3.76 9.80 15.12
CA ILE A 310 -5.15 9.83 14.65
C ILE A 310 -5.41 8.60 13.79
N GLY A 311 -6.36 7.77 14.22
CA GLY A 311 -6.88 6.61 13.49
C GLY A 311 -8.29 6.88 12.96
N ALA A 312 -8.74 6.08 11.99
CA ALA A 312 -10.08 6.22 11.41
C ALA A 312 -11.12 5.31 12.09
N HIS A 313 -12.35 5.81 12.25
CA HIS A 313 -13.50 5.06 12.78
C HIS A 313 -14.73 5.06 11.83
N GLY A 314 -14.45 5.03 10.52
CA GLY A 314 -15.46 5.19 9.47
C GLY A 314 -15.87 6.64 9.27
N MET A 315 -16.86 6.87 8.40
CA MET A 315 -17.37 8.24 8.17
C MET A 315 -18.31 8.70 9.27
N THR A 316 -19.31 7.87 9.60
CA THR A 316 -20.46 8.28 10.43
C THR A 316 -20.85 7.24 11.48
N HIS A 317 -19.90 6.42 11.93
CA HIS A 317 -20.11 5.36 12.94
C HIS A 317 -21.16 4.28 12.57
N ARG A 318 -21.28 3.97 11.27
CA ARG A 318 -22.20 2.92 10.79
C ARG A 318 -21.65 1.52 11.05
N LYS A 319 -22.54 0.56 11.28
CA LYS A 319 -22.18 -0.87 11.26
C LYS A 319 -21.78 -1.28 9.85
N LEU A 320 -20.49 -1.44 9.62
CA LEU A 320 -19.93 -1.72 8.29
C LEU A 320 -20.51 -2.98 7.64
N THR A 321 -20.85 -3.99 8.45
CA THR A 321 -21.50 -5.24 7.98
C THR A 321 -22.89 -5.03 7.39
N GLN A 322 -23.53 -3.87 7.63
CA GLN A 322 -24.84 -3.51 7.08
C GLN A 322 -24.75 -2.70 5.78
N LEU A 323 -23.55 -2.29 5.39
CA LEU A 323 -23.33 -1.58 4.13
C LEU A 323 -23.22 -2.57 2.97
N ASP A 324 -23.62 -2.15 1.77
CA ASP A 324 -23.26 -2.85 0.54
C ASP A 324 -21.77 -2.65 0.21
N VAL A 325 -21.26 -3.35 -0.80
CA VAL A 325 -19.83 -3.35 -1.17
C VAL A 325 -19.34 -1.95 -1.56
N ALA A 326 -20.13 -1.20 -2.32
CA ALA A 326 -19.75 0.13 -2.79
C ALA A 326 -19.75 1.14 -1.64
N ALA A 327 -20.81 1.13 -0.82
CA ALA A 327 -20.93 1.98 0.36
C ALA A 327 -19.85 1.67 1.41
N LEU A 328 -19.49 0.40 1.62
CA LEU A 328 -18.40 0.00 2.49
C LEU A 328 -17.05 0.53 1.99
N GLY A 329 -16.74 0.31 0.70
CA GLY A 329 -15.51 0.81 0.09
C GLY A 329 -15.40 2.33 0.18
N ASN A 330 -16.50 3.04 -0.09
CA ASN A 330 -16.55 4.49 0.01
C ASN A 330 -16.43 4.99 1.45
N ASP A 331 -17.11 4.38 2.43
CA ASP A 331 -17.02 4.78 3.85
C ASP A 331 -15.56 4.71 4.36
N VAL A 332 -14.91 3.58 4.12
CA VAL A 332 -13.55 3.32 4.62
C VAL A 332 -12.51 4.20 3.92
N SER A 333 -12.62 4.39 2.60
CA SER A 333 -11.67 5.20 1.82
C SER A 333 -11.88 6.71 2.00
N ALA A 334 -13.13 7.18 2.07
CA ALA A 334 -13.44 8.58 2.33
C ALA A 334 -13.01 8.98 3.74
N SER A 335 -13.20 8.09 4.73
CA SER A 335 -12.74 8.33 6.11
C SER A 335 -11.24 8.57 6.16
N LYS A 336 -10.45 7.73 5.48
CA LYS A 336 -8.99 7.91 5.36
C LYS A 336 -8.67 9.26 4.72
N THR A 337 -9.25 9.52 3.55
CA THR A 337 -8.97 10.71 2.74
C THR A 337 -9.30 12.00 3.49
N ALA A 338 -10.45 12.05 4.16
CA ALA A 338 -10.89 13.23 4.91
C ALA A 338 -9.93 13.51 6.07
N LEU A 339 -9.56 12.49 6.84
CA LEU A 339 -8.67 12.65 7.98
C LEU A 339 -7.25 12.99 7.55
N GLU A 340 -6.70 12.33 6.53
CA GLU A 340 -5.36 12.65 5.98
C GLU A 340 -5.31 14.08 5.43
N SER A 341 -6.39 14.53 4.77
CA SER A 341 -6.51 15.92 4.30
C SER A 341 -6.54 16.92 5.44
N LEU A 342 -7.21 16.59 6.55
CA LEU A 342 -7.29 17.45 7.74
C LEU A 342 -5.93 17.55 8.44
N ILE A 343 -5.29 16.41 8.74
CA ILE A 343 -4.10 16.37 9.59
C ILE A 343 -2.80 16.56 8.79
N GLY A 344 -2.83 16.41 7.47
CA GLY A 344 -1.65 16.52 6.60
C GLY A 344 -0.66 15.36 6.72
N ASP A 345 -1.09 14.25 7.31
CA ASP A 345 -0.30 13.04 7.58
C ASP A 345 -1.13 11.80 7.29
N GLU A 346 -0.45 10.68 7.07
CA GLU A 346 -1.07 9.39 6.78
C GLU A 346 -1.78 8.77 7.99
N VAL A 347 -3.00 8.27 7.76
CA VAL A 347 -3.78 7.51 8.75
C VAL A 347 -3.53 6.01 8.55
N VAL A 348 -2.80 5.40 9.50
CA VAL A 348 -2.30 4.02 9.34
C VAL A 348 -3.17 2.95 10.00
N SER A 349 -4.10 3.32 10.89
CA SER A 349 -4.93 2.37 11.62
C SER A 349 -6.42 2.70 11.53
N PHE A 350 -7.25 1.65 11.54
CA PHE A 350 -8.71 1.73 11.45
C PHE A 350 -9.34 0.91 12.58
N ALA A 351 -10.27 1.50 13.33
CA ALA A 351 -11.11 0.78 14.28
C ALA A 351 -12.46 0.44 13.63
N TYR A 352 -12.86 -0.82 13.64
CA TYR A 352 -14.17 -1.22 13.14
C TYR A 352 -15.25 -0.72 14.11
N PRO A 353 -16.23 0.10 13.67
CA PRO A 353 -17.35 0.52 14.52
C PRO A 353 -18.01 -0.68 15.22
N TYR A 354 -18.29 -0.53 16.52
CA TYR A 354 -18.83 -1.59 17.39
C TYR A 354 -17.93 -2.85 17.51
N GLY A 355 -16.72 -2.84 16.96
CA GLY A 355 -15.84 -4.01 16.89
C GLY A 355 -16.30 -5.11 15.94
N VAL A 356 -17.29 -4.84 15.08
CA VAL A 356 -17.94 -5.85 14.23
C VAL A 356 -17.41 -5.79 12.81
N TYR A 357 -16.88 -6.91 12.32
CA TYR A 357 -16.33 -7.05 10.98
C TYR A 357 -16.28 -8.51 10.55
N ALA A 358 -16.17 -8.75 9.25
CA ALA A 358 -15.87 -10.03 8.63
C ALA A 358 -14.76 -9.84 7.57
N ASP A 359 -14.51 -10.89 6.77
CA ASP A 359 -13.48 -10.89 5.73
C ASP A 359 -13.67 -9.77 4.70
N ARG A 360 -14.94 -9.40 4.45
CA ARG A 360 -15.31 -8.32 3.54
C ARG A 360 -14.82 -6.97 4.04
N GLU A 361 -15.08 -6.63 5.29
CA GLU A 361 -14.64 -5.37 5.90
C GLU A 361 -13.11 -5.32 6.03
N VAL A 362 -12.49 -6.45 6.39
CA VAL A 362 -11.03 -6.59 6.43
C VAL A 362 -10.40 -6.33 5.05
N ALA A 363 -10.99 -6.86 3.99
CA ALA A 363 -10.53 -6.62 2.63
C ALA A 363 -10.70 -5.15 2.22
N ALA A 364 -11.81 -4.51 2.60
CA ALA A 364 -12.05 -3.09 2.32
C ALA A 364 -11.05 -2.18 3.04
N VAL A 365 -10.81 -2.40 4.33
CA VAL A 365 -9.81 -1.66 5.13
C VAL A 365 -8.40 -1.86 4.58
N ARG A 366 -8.02 -3.08 4.22
CA ARG A 366 -6.71 -3.32 3.59
C ARG A 366 -6.61 -2.62 2.23
N SER A 367 -7.64 -2.69 1.40
CA SER A 367 -7.63 -2.09 0.06
C SER A 367 -7.60 -0.56 0.09
N ALA A 368 -8.15 0.05 1.15
CA ALA A 368 -8.04 1.49 1.39
C ALA A 368 -6.64 1.93 1.85
N GLY A 369 -5.71 1.00 2.10
CA GLY A 369 -4.32 1.31 2.44
C GLY A 369 -4.05 1.55 3.92
N TYR A 370 -4.95 1.13 4.82
CA TYR A 370 -4.61 1.05 6.24
C TYR A 370 -3.61 -0.09 6.48
N LEU A 371 -2.74 0.04 7.48
CA LEU A 371 -1.77 -0.98 7.88
C LEU A 371 -2.30 -1.86 9.03
N PHE A 372 -3.23 -1.32 9.82
CA PHE A 372 -3.82 -2.01 10.97
C PHE A 372 -5.34 -1.85 10.99
N GLY A 373 -6.02 -2.94 11.33
CA GLY A 373 -7.45 -2.98 11.61
C GLY A 373 -7.67 -3.51 13.03
N VAL A 374 -8.38 -2.75 13.87
CA VAL A 374 -8.59 -3.09 15.28
C VAL A 374 -10.08 -3.38 15.55
N GLY A 375 -10.34 -4.50 16.20
CA GLY A 375 -11.67 -4.92 16.63
C GLY A 375 -11.83 -4.84 18.15
N THR A 376 -12.81 -5.57 18.69
CA THR A 376 -12.84 -5.90 20.13
C THR A 376 -11.91 -7.10 20.38
N VAL A 377 -12.32 -8.19 21.04
CA VAL A 377 -11.41 -9.31 21.35
C VAL A 377 -11.33 -10.38 20.23
N ASN A 378 -11.92 -10.14 19.07
CA ASN A 378 -11.84 -11.06 17.93
C ASN A 378 -10.48 -10.92 17.20
N GLY A 379 -9.85 -12.03 16.79
CA GLY A 379 -8.55 -12.01 16.10
C GLY A 379 -7.58 -13.14 16.50
N PRO A 380 -6.28 -13.09 16.14
CA PRO A 380 -5.24 -13.94 16.70
C PRO A 380 -4.62 -13.36 17.98
N VAL A 381 -3.85 -14.16 18.74
CA VAL A 381 -3.21 -13.66 19.99
C VAL A 381 -2.01 -12.78 19.65
N ARG A 382 -1.24 -13.18 18.63
CA ARG A 382 -0.14 -12.38 18.12
C ARG A 382 -0.69 -11.40 17.09
N MET A 383 -0.43 -10.12 17.30
CA MET A 383 -0.73 -9.07 16.33
C MET A 383 -0.08 -9.35 14.96
N ALA A 384 1.09 -10.00 14.95
CA ALA A 384 1.80 -10.40 13.73
C ALA A 384 1.05 -11.42 12.87
N ASP A 385 0.17 -12.24 13.46
CA ASP A 385 -0.52 -13.29 12.71
C ASP A 385 -1.64 -12.68 11.83
N ASP A 386 -2.24 -11.56 12.25
CA ASP A 386 -3.20 -10.79 11.45
C ASP A 386 -3.37 -9.36 11.97
N ARG A 387 -2.74 -8.40 11.28
CA ARG A 387 -2.79 -6.97 11.65
C ARG A 387 -4.09 -6.29 11.29
N MET A 388 -4.94 -6.92 10.49
CA MET A 388 -6.27 -6.38 10.18
C MET A 388 -7.33 -6.86 11.17
N ARG A 389 -6.96 -7.76 12.08
CA ARG A 389 -7.82 -8.32 13.11
C ARG A 389 -7.14 -8.21 14.47
N VAL A 390 -6.63 -7.01 14.79
CA VAL A 390 -5.97 -6.77 16.07
C VAL A 390 -7.00 -6.77 17.18
N ARG A 391 -6.76 -7.65 18.16
CA ARG A 391 -7.55 -7.73 19.39
C ARG A 391 -7.28 -6.55 20.30
N ARG A 392 -8.32 -6.06 20.95
CA ARG A 392 -8.23 -5.06 22.01
C ARG A 392 -8.90 -5.52 23.30
N ILE A 393 -8.49 -4.91 24.40
CA ILE A 393 -8.93 -5.24 25.75
C ILE A 393 -9.70 -4.04 26.30
N THR A 394 -11.02 -4.16 26.40
CA THR A 394 -11.87 -3.07 26.88
C THR A 394 -11.64 -2.77 28.36
N MET A 395 -11.42 -1.49 28.65
CA MET A 395 -11.34 -0.94 30.00
C MET A 395 -12.68 -0.32 30.38
N PHE A 396 -13.28 -0.85 31.44
CA PHE A 396 -14.53 -0.38 32.01
C PHE A 396 -14.24 0.36 33.33
N PRO A 397 -15.12 1.28 33.76
CA PRO A 397 -14.98 1.98 35.03
C PRO A 397 -14.93 0.97 36.19
N GLY A 398 -14.18 1.30 37.25
CA GLY A 398 -14.01 0.40 38.39
C GLY A 398 -13.15 -0.85 38.13
N THR A 399 -12.45 -0.95 36.98
CA THR A 399 -11.40 -1.97 36.79
C THR A 399 -10.30 -1.77 37.84
N ASP A 400 -10.29 -2.61 38.88
CA ASP A 400 -9.34 -2.48 39.99
C ASP A 400 -7.89 -2.84 39.60
N ARG A 401 -6.94 -2.59 40.51
CA ARG A 401 -5.50 -2.81 40.27
C ARG A 401 -5.16 -4.26 39.90
N LEU A 402 -5.82 -5.24 40.51
CA LEU A 402 -5.58 -6.67 40.26
C LEU A 402 -6.17 -7.08 38.90
N GLN A 403 -7.39 -6.65 38.62
CA GLN A 403 -8.04 -6.86 37.33
C GLN A 403 -7.25 -6.23 36.19
N PHE A 404 -6.79 -4.99 36.37
CA PHE A 404 -5.96 -4.30 35.39
C PHE A 404 -4.62 -5.02 35.19
N ARG A 405 -3.95 -5.45 36.27
CA ARG A 405 -2.71 -6.23 36.19
C ARG A 405 -2.91 -7.55 35.45
N LYS A 406 -4.05 -8.22 35.69
CA LYS A 406 -4.44 -9.44 34.98
C LYS A 406 -4.66 -9.14 33.50
N LYS A 407 -5.53 -8.18 33.16
CA LYS A 407 -5.86 -7.79 31.78
C LYS A 407 -4.62 -7.43 30.96
N THR A 408 -3.63 -6.79 31.58
CA THR A 408 -2.36 -6.40 30.96
C THR A 408 -1.23 -7.40 31.17
N SER A 409 -1.55 -8.66 31.48
CA SER A 409 -0.58 -9.75 31.52
C SER A 409 -0.66 -10.55 30.22
N GLY A 410 0.47 -11.01 29.68
CA GLY A 410 0.52 -11.82 28.46
C GLY A 410 -0.12 -13.22 28.58
N TRP A 411 -0.77 -13.50 29.71
CA TRP A 411 -1.58 -14.69 29.93
C TRP A 411 -3.08 -14.43 29.74
N TYR A 412 -3.55 -13.18 29.87
CA TYR A 412 -4.98 -12.89 29.91
C TYR A 412 -5.69 -13.19 28.60
N LEU A 413 -5.13 -12.81 27.46
CA LEU A 413 -5.73 -13.14 26.17
C LEU A 413 -5.71 -14.65 25.91
N ARG A 414 -4.66 -15.36 26.34
CA ARG A 414 -4.62 -16.82 26.29
C ARG A 414 -5.73 -17.44 27.16
N TYR A 415 -5.93 -16.92 28.36
CA TYR A 415 -6.99 -17.34 29.26
C TYR A 415 -8.38 -17.09 28.69
N CYS A 416 -8.65 -15.92 28.12
CA CYS A 416 -9.94 -15.61 27.51
C CYS A 416 -10.23 -16.56 26.33
N ARG A 417 -9.24 -16.81 25.48
CA ARG A 417 -9.33 -17.81 24.39
C ARG A 417 -9.63 -19.21 24.91
N LEU A 418 -8.92 -19.67 25.94
CA LEU A 418 -9.14 -20.99 26.56
C LEU A 418 -10.54 -21.14 27.16
N LYS A 419 -11.13 -20.05 27.64
CA LYS A 419 -12.47 -20.05 28.23
C LYS A 419 -13.59 -19.86 27.21
N GLY A 420 -13.28 -19.84 25.92
CA GLY A 420 -14.26 -19.57 24.86
C GLY A 420 -14.96 -18.22 25.05
N LYS A 421 -14.31 -17.28 25.75
CA LYS A 421 -14.84 -15.94 25.93
C LYS A 421 -14.48 -15.14 24.69
N ASP A 422 -15.33 -15.27 23.68
CA ASP A 422 -15.50 -14.25 22.65
C ASP A 422 -16.23 -13.09 23.36
N PHE A 423 -15.52 -12.00 23.65
CA PHE A 423 -16.14 -10.76 24.15
C PHE A 423 -16.59 -9.89 22.98
#